data_AF-A0A8K1CGI6-F1
#
_entry.id   AF-A0A8K1CGI6-F1
#
_cell.length_a   1.000
_cell.length_b   1.000
_cell.length_c   1.000
_cell.angle_alpha   90.00
_cell.angle_beta   90.00
_cell.angle_gamma   90.00
#
_symmetry.space_group_name_H-M   'P 1'
#
loop_
_entity.id
_entity.type
_entity.pdbx_description
1 polymer ?
#
loop_
_entity_poly.entity_id
_entity_poly.type
_entity_poly.pdbx_seq_one_letter_code
_entity_poly.pdbx_strand_id
1 'polypeptide(L)'
;MRVTMALVVAALQLSGANAWTNRWDLSKRFNAVGHPEMECDGQTQAASCCLCQSIVHEIETQLDNTEDDYELDVVFRISEEKKKIKYSRSEARILEVLDTVCERVPLELPEPTKKKQKLLAHACNSFVGEYEDELTRTFFNNYAPAKHRMCSNTINVCQAGETREEL
;
A
#
# COMPACT_ATOMS: atom_id res chain seq x y z
N MET A 1 -53.37 -28.14 19.41
CA MET A 1 -52.06 -27.65 19.88
C MET A 1 -51.04 -27.86 18.77
N ARG A 2 -50.56 -26.80 18.12
CA ARG A 2 -49.42 -26.85 17.19
C ARG A 2 -48.38 -25.88 17.71
N VAL A 3 -47.27 -26.41 18.22
CA VAL A 3 -46.12 -25.62 18.66
C VAL A 3 -45.24 -25.42 17.44
N THR A 4 -45.23 -24.20 16.91
CA THR A 4 -44.28 -23.79 15.86
C THR A 4 -42.96 -23.44 16.52
N MET A 5 -41.97 -24.31 16.35
CA MET A 5 -40.60 -24.10 16.79
C MET A 5 -39.91 -23.17 15.79
N ALA A 6 -39.65 -21.91 16.19
CA ALA A 6 -38.88 -20.98 15.38
C ALA A 6 -37.39 -21.32 15.51
N LEU A 7 -36.78 -21.79 14.43
CA LEU A 7 -35.33 -21.96 14.32
C LEU A 7 -34.70 -20.57 14.15
N VAL A 8 -34.11 -20.05 15.23
CA VAL A 8 -33.22 -18.89 15.16
C VAL A 8 -31.88 -19.37 14.59
N VAL A 9 -31.65 -19.10 13.31
CA VAL A 9 -30.32 -19.30 12.70
C VAL A 9 -29.42 -18.17 13.20
N ALA A 10 -28.67 -18.44 14.26
CA ALA A 10 -27.58 -17.57 14.67
C ALA A 10 -26.49 -17.64 13.58
N ALA A 11 -26.39 -16.60 12.77
CA ALA A 11 -25.27 -16.43 11.85
C ALA A 11 -23.98 -16.36 12.70
N LEU A 12 -23.16 -17.41 12.61
CA LEU A 12 -21.79 -17.41 13.10
C LEU A 12 -21.04 -16.33 12.31
N GLN A 13 -20.84 -15.17 12.93
CA GLN A 13 -19.93 -14.17 12.40
C GLN A 13 -18.52 -14.75 12.45
N LEU A 14 -18.00 -15.14 11.28
CA LEU A 14 -16.61 -15.47 11.05
C LEU A 14 -15.77 -14.21 11.29
N SER A 15 -15.25 -14.04 12.51
CA SER A 15 -14.31 -12.97 12.87
C SER A 15 -12.89 -13.18 12.30
N GLY A 16 -12.77 -13.98 11.24
CA GLY A 16 -11.53 -14.15 10.47
C GLY A 16 -11.28 -13.05 9.42
N ALA A 17 -12.17 -12.08 9.28
CA ALA A 17 -12.24 -11.18 8.11
C ALA A 17 -11.55 -9.80 8.28
N ASN A 18 -10.63 -9.63 9.25
CA ASN A 18 -10.06 -8.30 9.55
C ASN A 18 -8.54 -8.19 9.36
N ALA A 19 -7.85 -9.23 8.89
CA ALA A 19 -6.42 -9.13 8.58
C ALA A 19 -6.21 -8.35 7.28
N TRP A 20 -5.24 -7.44 7.23
CA TRP A 20 -4.97 -6.66 6.02
C TRP A 20 -4.47 -7.55 4.86
N THR A 21 -3.42 -8.33 5.13
CA THR A 21 -2.90 -9.38 4.24
C THR A 21 -2.31 -10.50 5.10
N ASN A 22 -1.89 -11.60 4.49
CA ASN A 22 -1.18 -12.67 5.20
C ASN A 22 0.28 -12.31 5.56
N ARG A 23 0.88 -11.34 4.86
CA ARG A 23 2.30 -10.96 4.97
C ARG A 23 2.52 -9.65 5.74
N TRP A 24 1.55 -8.74 5.66
CA TRP A 24 1.54 -7.43 6.31
C TRP A 24 0.19 -7.21 6.98
N ASP A 25 0.13 -7.42 8.30
CA ASP A 25 -1.08 -7.23 9.11
C ASP A 25 -0.80 -6.44 10.39
N LEU A 26 -1.29 -5.20 10.43
CA LEU A 26 -1.30 -4.36 11.63
C LEU A 26 -2.72 -4.00 12.06
N SER A 27 -3.74 -4.68 11.51
CA SER A 27 -5.16 -4.43 11.77
C SER A 27 -5.45 -4.30 13.27
N LYS A 28 -4.98 -5.25 14.10
CA LYS A 28 -5.19 -5.22 15.55
C LYS A 28 -4.61 -3.98 16.23
N ARG A 29 -3.45 -3.49 15.76
CA ARG A 29 -2.81 -2.30 16.33
C ARG A 29 -3.54 -1.02 15.94
N PHE A 30 -4.00 -0.95 14.69
CA PHE A 30 -4.79 0.19 14.18
C PHE A 30 -6.20 0.26 14.82
N ASN A 31 -6.84 -0.90 15.01
CA ASN A 31 -8.07 -1.00 15.81
C ASN A 31 -7.84 -0.51 17.26
N ALA A 32 -6.74 -0.93 17.90
CA ALA A 32 -6.45 -0.56 19.29
C ALA A 32 -6.16 0.93 19.50
N VAL A 33 -5.81 1.67 18.44
CA VAL A 33 -5.64 3.14 18.50
C VAL A 33 -6.85 3.91 17.95
N GLY A 34 -7.94 3.22 17.62
CA GLY A 34 -9.19 3.83 17.15
C GLY A 34 -9.14 4.30 15.69
N HIS A 35 -8.23 3.77 14.88
CA HIS A 35 -8.09 4.14 13.47
C HIS A 35 -8.07 2.90 12.55
N PRO A 36 -9.10 2.04 12.56
CA PRO A 36 -9.22 0.95 11.58
C PRO A 36 -9.41 1.47 10.15
N GLU A 37 -9.98 2.67 10.04
CA GLU A 37 -10.20 3.44 8.82
C GLU A 37 -9.61 4.83 8.98
N MET A 38 -9.31 5.48 7.86
CA MET A 38 -8.74 6.82 7.81
C MET A 38 -9.11 7.49 6.49
N GLU A 39 -8.98 8.82 6.46
CA GLU A 39 -9.22 9.59 5.24
C GLU A 39 -7.94 9.68 4.41
N CYS A 40 -8.03 9.30 3.14
CA CYS A 40 -7.00 9.48 2.13
C CYS A 40 -7.65 9.69 0.76
N ASP A 41 -7.01 10.47 -0.11
CA ASP A 41 -7.54 10.82 -1.44
C ASP A 41 -9.01 11.33 -1.40
N GLY A 42 -9.40 12.00 -0.30
CA GLY A 42 -10.74 12.55 -0.10
C GLY A 42 -11.84 11.55 0.28
N GLN A 43 -11.48 10.29 0.59
CA GLN A 43 -12.42 9.24 0.97
C GLN A 43 -12.01 8.55 2.27
N THR A 44 -12.99 8.11 3.06
CA THR A 44 -12.73 7.19 4.18
C THR A 44 -12.48 5.79 3.61
N GLN A 45 -11.32 5.24 3.90
CA GLN A 45 -10.87 3.93 3.42
C GLN A 45 -10.26 3.13 4.57
N ALA A 46 -10.07 1.83 4.36
CA ALA A 46 -9.33 0.99 5.30
C ALA A 46 -7.91 1.56 5.53
N ALA A 47 -7.42 1.51 6.77
CA ALA A 47 -6.10 2.03 7.09
C ALA A 47 -4.99 1.41 6.25
N SER A 48 -5.09 0.13 5.92
CA SER A 48 -4.19 -0.56 5.00
C SER A 48 -4.16 0.06 3.60
N CYS A 49 -5.31 0.45 3.07
CA CYS A 49 -5.41 1.10 1.76
C CYS A 49 -4.71 2.45 1.77
N CYS A 50 -5.06 3.32 2.72
CA CYS A 50 -4.45 4.64 2.83
C CYS A 50 -2.95 4.57 3.07
N LEU A 51 -2.49 3.65 3.94
CA LEU A 51 -1.06 3.42 4.15
C LEU A 51 -0.36 3.02 2.86
N CYS A 52 -0.89 2.04 2.13
CA CYS A 52 -0.30 1.64 0.85
C CYS A 52 -0.27 2.80 -0.14
N GLN A 53 -1.39 3.51 -0.32
CA GLN A 53 -1.49 4.60 -1.28
C GLN A 53 -0.51 5.73 -0.97
N SER A 54 -0.38 6.13 0.30
CA SER A 54 0.53 7.19 0.70
C SER A 54 2.00 6.77 0.58
N ILE A 55 2.35 5.53 0.94
CA ILE A 55 3.72 5.03 0.78
C ILE A 55 4.07 4.98 -0.71
N VAL A 56 3.21 4.39 -1.55
CA VAL A 56 3.44 4.27 -3.00
C VAL A 56 3.47 5.64 -3.67
N HIS A 57 2.65 6.59 -3.21
CA HIS A 57 2.71 7.97 -3.68
C HIS A 57 4.04 8.65 -3.35
N GLU A 58 4.53 8.47 -2.13
CA GLU A 58 5.80 9.06 -1.69
C GLU A 58 6.98 8.44 -2.47
N ILE A 59 6.98 7.13 -2.72
CA ILE A 59 7.99 6.47 -3.57
C ILE A 59 7.98 7.10 -4.97
N GLU A 60 6.81 7.18 -5.62
CA GLU A 60 6.69 7.79 -6.95
C GLU A 60 7.22 9.23 -6.95
N THR A 61 6.87 10.00 -5.92
CA THR A 61 7.29 11.40 -5.76
C THR A 61 8.81 11.53 -5.62
N GLN A 62 9.45 10.67 -4.83
CA GLN A 62 10.92 10.69 -4.69
C GLN A 62 11.64 10.23 -5.95
N LEU A 63 11.07 9.28 -6.70
CA LEU A 63 11.62 8.84 -7.98
C LEU A 63 11.46 9.94 -9.05
N ASP A 64 10.30 10.60 -9.12
CA ASP A 64 10.04 11.70 -10.06
C ASP A 64 10.92 12.93 -9.80
N ASN A 65 11.29 13.16 -8.54
CA ASN A 65 12.20 14.22 -8.14
C ASN A 65 13.67 13.77 -8.13
N THR A 66 14.03 12.68 -8.80
CA THR A 66 15.43 12.25 -8.94
C THR A 66 16.22 13.32 -9.68
N GLU A 67 17.23 13.89 -9.02
CA GLU A 67 18.19 14.79 -9.63
C GLU A 67 19.11 14.00 -10.59
N ASP A 68 19.58 14.65 -11.65
CA ASP A 68 20.43 14.04 -12.68
C ASP A 68 19.84 12.78 -13.31
N ASP A 69 18.58 12.82 -13.77
CA ASP A 69 17.90 11.65 -14.36
C ASP A 69 18.34 11.32 -15.80
N TYR A 70 19.52 10.71 -15.94
CA TYR A 70 20.11 10.30 -17.22
C TYR A 70 19.59 8.94 -17.74
N GLU A 71 19.87 8.64 -19.01
CA GLU A 71 19.52 7.35 -19.62
C GLU A 71 20.55 6.28 -19.28
N LEU A 72 20.07 5.09 -18.94
CA LEU A 72 20.83 3.87 -18.71
C LEU A 72 20.48 2.81 -19.75
N ASP A 73 21.51 2.12 -20.24
CA ASP A 73 21.34 0.90 -21.02
C ASP A 73 21.19 -0.29 -20.06
N VAL A 74 20.02 -0.93 -20.04
CA VAL A 74 19.80 -2.19 -19.32
C VAL A 74 19.72 -3.37 -20.28
N VAL A 75 20.43 -4.44 -19.94
CA VAL A 75 20.58 -5.63 -20.78
C VAL A 75 20.40 -6.87 -19.92
N PHE A 76 19.40 -7.70 -20.25
CA PHE A 76 19.17 -8.96 -19.55
C PHE A 76 20.07 -10.08 -20.09
N ARG A 77 20.47 -10.00 -21.37
CA ARG A 77 21.43 -10.91 -22.02
C ARG A 77 22.29 -10.17 -23.05
N ILE A 78 23.59 -10.47 -23.10
CA ILE A 78 24.59 -9.82 -23.97
C ILE A 78 24.19 -9.81 -25.47
N SER A 79 23.35 -10.76 -25.90
CA SER A 79 22.86 -10.89 -27.28
C SER A 79 21.54 -10.15 -27.57
N GLU A 80 20.92 -9.51 -26.58
CA GLU A 80 19.62 -8.83 -26.72
C GLU A 80 19.81 -7.32 -26.96
N GLU A 81 18.83 -6.70 -27.63
CA GLU A 81 18.83 -5.25 -27.83
C GLU A 81 18.78 -4.54 -26.47
N LYS A 82 19.66 -3.57 -26.31
CA LYS A 82 19.72 -2.76 -25.09
C LYS A 82 18.44 -1.97 -24.94
N LYS A 83 17.79 -2.10 -23.79
CA LYS A 83 16.65 -1.25 -23.45
C LYS A 83 17.16 -0.02 -22.72
N LYS A 84 16.70 1.15 -23.14
CA LYS A 84 16.99 2.41 -22.47
C LYS A 84 15.94 2.69 -21.39
N ILE A 85 16.38 2.94 -20.17
CA ILE A 85 15.53 3.41 -19.07
C ILE A 85 16.14 4.66 -18.43
N LYS A 86 15.34 5.40 -17.69
CA LYS A 86 15.80 6.51 -16.86
C LYS A 86 16.42 5.99 -15.55
N TYR A 87 17.40 6.70 -15.00
CA TYR A 87 17.99 6.38 -13.69
C TYR A 87 16.91 6.32 -12.60
N SER A 88 15.96 7.27 -12.61
CA SER A 88 14.76 7.33 -11.77
C SER A 88 13.90 6.05 -11.79
N ARG A 89 14.06 5.20 -12.81
CA ARG A 89 13.30 3.96 -13.01
C ARG A 89 14.17 2.72 -13.02
N SER A 90 15.44 2.86 -12.63
CA SER A 90 16.38 1.76 -12.44
C SER A 90 16.14 1.07 -11.10
N GLU A 91 16.43 -0.22 -11.04
CA GLU A 91 16.36 -1.00 -9.79
C GLU A 91 17.21 -0.37 -8.69
N ALA A 92 18.43 0.05 -9.02
CA ALA A 92 19.34 0.72 -8.07
C ALA A 92 18.67 1.95 -7.43
N ARG A 93 18.12 2.85 -8.25
CA ARG A 93 17.47 4.06 -7.73
C ARG A 93 16.20 3.75 -6.93
N ILE A 94 15.45 2.73 -7.33
CA ILE A 94 14.25 2.31 -6.59
C ILE A 94 14.64 1.82 -5.19
N LEU A 95 15.64 0.94 -5.07
CA LEU A 95 16.11 0.44 -3.78
C LEU A 95 16.60 1.56 -2.85
N GLU A 96 17.33 2.56 -3.37
CA GLU A 96 17.73 3.75 -2.60
C GLU A 96 16.54 4.52 -2.03
N VAL A 97 15.46 4.65 -2.80
CA VAL A 97 14.23 5.29 -2.34
C VAL A 97 13.52 4.42 -1.30
N LEU A 98 13.44 3.11 -1.50
CA LEU A 98 12.82 2.19 -0.54
C LEU A 98 13.50 2.25 0.84
N ASP A 99 14.82 2.42 0.89
CA ASP A 99 15.57 2.56 2.16
C ASP A 99 15.17 3.80 2.98
N THR A 100 14.70 4.87 2.33
CA THR A 100 14.52 6.19 2.97
C THR A 100 13.08 6.69 2.96
N VAL A 101 12.18 6.09 2.17
CA VAL A 101 10.79 6.55 2.00
C VAL A 101 10.06 6.67 3.33
N CYS A 102 10.30 5.75 4.27
CA CYS A 102 9.60 5.70 5.55
C CYS A 102 9.95 6.84 6.52
N GLU A 103 10.96 7.65 6.19
CA GLU A 103 11.29 8.88 6.93
C GLU A 103 10.40 10.07 6.52
N ARG A 104 9.73 9.99 5.37
CA ARG A 104 9.00 11.12 4.74
C ARG A 104 7.53 10.84 4.41
N VAL A 105 6.99 9.66 4.73
CA VAL A 105 5.61 9.31 4.38
C VAL A 105 4.62 10.36 4.91
N PRO A 106 3.83 11.01 4.03
CA PRO A 106 2.91 12.08 4.42
C PRO A 106 1.62 11.50 5.00
N LEU A 107 1.72 10.87 6.16
CA LEU A 107 0.57 10.37 6.90
C LEU A 107 0.57 10.87 8.33
N GLU A 108 -0.52 11.51 8.70
CA GLU A 108 -0.77 11.95 10.05
C GLU A 108 -2.10 11.37 10.53
N LEU A 109 -2.11 10.88 11.77
CA LEU A 109 -3.33 10.52 12.46
C LEU A 109 -3.82 11.75 13.25
N PRO A 110 -5.14 12.00 13.32
CA PRO A 110 -5.70 13.04 14.18
C PRO A 110 -5.17 12.93 15.61
N GLU A 111 -4.83 14.08 16.22
CA GLU A 111 -4.17 14.16 17.52
C GLU A 111 -2.87 13.32 17.55
N PRO A 112 -1.80 13.78 16.89
CA PRO A 112 -0.57 13.01 16.75
C PRO A 112 0.09 12.79 18.12
N THR A 113 0.31 11.52 18.46
CA THR A 113 1.09 11.12 19.65
C THR A 113 2.34 10.37 19.21
N LYS A 114 3.37 10.36 20.07
CA LYS A 114 4.59 9.57 19.81
C LYS A 114 4.30 8.08 19.54
N LYS A 115 3.25 7.53 20.17
CA LYS A 115 2.82 6.14 19.96
C LYS A 115 2.22 5.94 18.55
N LYS A 116 1.33 6.85 18.13
CA LYS A 116 0.71 6.84 16.80
C LYS A 116 1.76 7.03 15.69
N GLN A 117 2.70 7.97 15.87
CA GLN A 117 3.80 8.19 14.92
C GLN A 117 4.70 6.95 14.78
N LYS A 118 5.09 6.32 15.90
CA LYS A 118 5.85 5.06 15.85
C LYS A 118 5.09 3.93 15.17
N LEU A 119 3.76 3.88 15.32
CA LEU A 119 2.93 2.89 14.65
C LEU A 119 2.90 3.10 13.13
N LEU A 120 2.76 4.35 12.66
CA LEU A 120 2.83 4.70 11.24
C LEU A 120 4.21 4.37 10.65
N ALA A 121 5.29 4.78 11.33
CA ALA A 121 6.64 4.48 10.90
C ALA A 121 6.89 2.96 10.82
N HIS A 122 6.44 2.21 11.82
CA HIS A 122 6.52 0.75 11.79
C HIS A 122 5.70 0.14 10.64
N ALA A 123 4.51 0.68 10.37
CA ALA A 123 3.68 0.24 9.26
C ALA A 123 4.38 0.40 7.93
N CYS A 124 5.01 1.55 7.68
CA CYS A 124 5.81 1.76 6.48
C CYS A 124 7.00 0.81 6.40
N ASN A 125 7.84 0.75 7.45
CA ASN A 125 9.05 -0.09 7.43
C ASN A 125 8.69 -1.57 7.21
N SER A 126 7.64 -2.06 7.85
CA SER A 126 7.16 -3.43 7.65
C SER A 126 6.59 -3.67 6.25
N PHE A 127 5.94 -2.67 5.65
CA PHE A 127 5.40 -2.78 4.29
C PHE A 127 6.52 -2.83 3.26
N VAL A 128 7.45 -1.87 3.33
CA VAL A 128 8.57 -1.78 2.38
C VAL A 128 9.45 -3.02 2.46
N GLY A 129 9.82 -3.46 3.66
CA GLY A 129 10.65 -4.65 3.83
C GLY A 129 9.96 -5.96 3.38
N GLU A 130 8.63 -6.05 3.47
CA GLU A 130 7.89 -7.24 3.04
C GLU A 130 7.64 -7.29 1.53
N TYR A 131 7.47 -6.13 0.90
CA TYR A 131 7.05 -6.01 -0.50
C TYR A 131 8.10 -5.34 -1.41
N GLU A 132 9.37 -5.33 -1.00
CA GLU A 132 10.48 -4.70 -1.74
C GLU A 132 10.53 -5.15 -3.20
N ASP A 133 10.41 -6.46 -3.44
CA ASP A 133 10.40 -7.06 -4.78
C ASP A 133 9.21 -6.58 -5.63
N GLU A 134 8.01 -6.59 -5.06
CA GLU A 134 6.79 -6.13 -5.73
C GLU A 134 6.81 -4.63 -6.00
N LEU A 135 7.36 -3.83 -5.08
CA LEU A 135 7.57 -2.39 -5.24
C LEU A 135 8.58 -2.13 -6.37
N THR A 136 9.72 -2.81 -6.35
CA THR A 136 10.74 -2.71 -7.41
C THR A 136 10.15 -3.01 -8.78
N ARG A 137 9.38 -4.10 -8.93
CA ARG A 137 8.69 -4.44 -10.18
C ARG A 137 7.59 -3.45 -10.55
N THR A 138 6.97 -2.80 -9.58
CA THR A 138 5.92 -1.81 -9.81
C THR A 138 6.50 -0.57 -10.49
N PHE A 139 7.62 -0.04 -9.99
CA PHE A 139 8.22 1.21 -10.47
C PHE A 139 9.23 1.04 -11.62
N PHE A 140 9.80 -0.16 -11.76
CA PHE A 140 10.74 -0.43 -12.85
C PHE A 140 10.12 -0.15 -14.21
N ASN A 141 10.84 0.58 -15.07
CA ASN A 141 10.42 0.91 -16.43
C ASN A 141 9.10 1.72 -16.54
N ASN A 142 8.76 2.50 -15.51
CA ASN A 142 7.71 3.54 -15.54
C ASN A 142 6.29 3.04 -15.87
N TYR A 143 5.84 1.96 -15.23
CA TYR A 143 4.50 1.45 -15.44
C TYR A 143 3.46 2.16 -14.55
N ALA A 144 2.78 3.16 -15.11
CA ALA A 144 1.71 3.89 -14.44
C ALA A 144 0.31 3.21 -14.58
N PRO A 145 -0.62 3.42 -13.64
CA PRO A 145 -0.44 4.08 -12.35
C PRO A 145 0.05 3.11 -11.25
N ALA A 146 1.15 3.46 -10.58
CA ALA A 146 1.78 2.61 -9.56
C ALA A 146 0.86 2.32 -8.36
N LYS A 147 0.10 3.33 -7.87
CA LYS A 147 -0.83 3.19 -6.74
C LYS A 147 -1.84 2.05 -6.96
N HIS A 148 -2.55 2.06 -8.08
CA HIS A 148 -3.58 1.05 -8.37
C HIS A 148 -2.94 -0.33 -8.57
N ARG A 149 -1.82 -0.40 -9.30
CA ARG A 149 -1.12 -1.67 -9.51
C ARG A 149 -0.67 -2.29 -8.19
N MET A 150 -0.08 -1.51 -7.30
CA MET A 150 0.41 -2.04 -6.02
C MET A 150 -0.74 -2.32 -5.05
N CYS A 151 -1.54 -1.31 -4.72
CA CYS A 151 -2.48 -1.36 -3.60
C CYS A 151 -3.78 -2.13 -3.90
N SER A 152 -4.23 -2.13 -5.16
CA SER A 152 -5.45 -2.83 -5.59
C SER A 152 -5.13 -4.18 -6.24
N ASN A 153 -4.24 -4.21 -7.23
CA ASN A 153 -4.01 -5.45 -7.98
C ASN A 153 -3.06 -6.43 -7.28
N THR A 154 -1.95 -5.93 -6.72
CA THR A 154 -0.91 -6.81 -6.16
C THR A 154 -1.25 -7.28 -4.75
N ILE A 155 -1.56 -6.37 -3.83
CA ILE A 155 -1.79 -6.71 -2.42
C ILE A 155 -3.26 -6.67 -1.99
N ASN A 156 -4.14 -6.13 -2.85
CA ASN A 156 -5.60 -6.10 -2.66
C ASN A 156 -6.07 -5.54 -1.31
N VAL A 157 -5.48 -4.43 -0.87
CA VAL A 157 -5.86 -3.74 0.38
C VAL A 157 -6.83 -2.58 0.17
N CYS A 158 -6.93 -2.09 -1.06
CA CYS A 158 -7.89 -1.07 -1.47
C CYS A 158 -9.06 -1.74 -2.19
N GLN A 159 -10.27 -1.56 -1.67
CA GLN A 159 -11.46 -1.93 -2.43
C GLN A 159 -11.60 -0.98 -3.61
N ALA A 160 -11.93 -1.52 -4.79
CA ALA A 160 -12.47 -0.67 -5.85
C ALA A 160 -13.78 -0.09 -5.29
N GLY A 161 -13.82 1.23 -5.09
CA GLY A 161 -14.98 1.86 -4.49
C GLY A 161 -16.24 1.40 -5.21
N GLU A 162 -17.16 0.76 -4.49
CA GLU A 162 -18.56 0.71 -4.91
C GLU A 162 -19.03 2.16 -4.91
N THR A 163 -18.88 2.83 -6.05
CA THR A 163 -19.68 4.00 -6.35
C THR A 163 -21.13 3.53 -6.28
N ARG A 164 -21.75 3.83 -5.14
CA ARG A 164 -23.19 3.89 -4.98
C ARG A 164 -23.66 4.96 -5.98
N GLU A 165 -23.89 4.56 -7.22
CA GLU A 165 -24.76 5.29 -8.14
C GLU A 165 -26.14 5.29 -7.48
N GLU A 166 -26.38 6.35 -6.71
CA GLU A 166 -27.71 6.68 -6.22
C GLU A 166 -28.53 7.21 -7.39
N LEU A 167 -29.51 6.39 -7.80
CA LEU A 167 -30.78 6.72 -8.46
C LEU A 167 -30.76 7.29 -9.88
#